data_AF-A0A229SZF6-F1
#
_entry.id   AF-A0A229SZF6-F1
#
_cell.length_a   1.000
_cell.length_b   1.000
_cell.length_c   1.000
_cell.angle_alpha   90.00
_cell.angle_beta   90.00
_cell.angle_gamma   90.00
#
_symmetry.space_group_name_H-M   'P 1'
#
loop_
_entity.id
_entity.type
_entity.pdbx_description
1 polymer ?
#
loop_
_entity_poly.entity_id
_entity_poly.type
_entity_poly.pdbx_seq_one_letter_code
_entity_poly.pdbx_strand_id
1 'polypeptide(L)'
;MVSVENGRIFYGNAVSQLAESLNPLGAAARAVAEVSACITEMGRLKVESKRIDADSGERLTALADRRAAVGAALREMRNSGALAGVNARGLLECIAKEQQHLVQATSFDEQQLHANLVEVLGKLLVSETASGRAGLGDHIDKVLNGSGAPDGGRPRNRKPQGRGNGRRK
;
A
#
# COMPACT_ATOMS: atom_id res chain seq x y z
N MET A 1 -7.19 -12.36 1.44
CA MET A 1 -7.17 -11.50 0.24
C MET A 1 -6.00 -11.87 -0.68
N VAL A 2 -4.77 -11.93 -0.14
CA VAL A 2 -3.58 -12.41 -0.87
C VAL A 2 -3.08 -13.68 -0.19
N SER A 3 -2.91 -14.78 -0.93
CA SER A 3 -2.23 -15.99 -0.46
C SER A 3 -0.92 -16.18 -1.23
N VAL A 4 0.02 -16.89 -0.60
CA VAL A 4 1.29 -17.28 -1.24
C VAL A 4 1.39 -18.79 -1.16
N GLU A 5 1.50 -19.43 -2.32
CA GLU A 5 1.69 -20.87 -2.44
C GLU A 5 2.88 -21.11 -3.36
N ASN A 6 3.85 -21.91 -2.91
CA ASN A 6 5.09 -22.21 -3.66
C ASN A 6 5.81 -20.95 -4.19
N GLY A 7 5.84 -19.88 -3.38
CA GLY A 7 6.47 -18.62 -3.75
C GLY A 7 5.69 -17.78 -4.77
N ARG A 8 4.49 -18.19 -5.19
CA ARG A 8 3.62 -17.46 -6.11
C ARG A 8 2.46 -16.81 -5.39
N ILE A 9 2.05 -15.64 -5.86
CA ILE A 9 0.89 -14.93 -5.31
C ILE A 9 -0.39 -15.42 -5.97
N PHE A 10 -1.41 -15.60 -5.13
CA PHE A 10 -2.77 -15.83 -5.55
C PHE A 10 -3.67 -14.74 -4.96
N TYR A 11 -4.48 -14.13 -5.82
CA TYR A 11 -5.46 -13.12 -5.46
C TYR A 11 -6.82 -13.77 -5.25
N GLY A 12 -7.35 -13.65 -4.04
CA GLY A 12 -8.67 -14.21 -3.70
C GLY A 12 -9.82 -13.43 -4.33
N ASN A 13 -11.04 -13.96 -4.17
CA ASN A 13 -12.27 -13.41 -4.76
C ASN A 13 -12.52 -11.92 -4.43
N ALA A 14 -12.11 -11.47 -3.24
CA ALA A 14 -12.21 -10.07 -2.83
C ALA A 14 -11.46 -9.11 -3.78
N VAL A 15 -10.33 -9.53 -4.35
CA VAL A 15 -9.56 -8.71 -5.32
C VAL A 15 -10.29 -8.63 -6.66
N SER A 16 -10.98 -9.71 -7.06
CA SER A 16 -11.81 -9.72 -8.28
C SER A 16 -13.02 -8.80 -8.14
N GLN A 17 -13.74 -8.90 -7.03
CA GLN A 17 -14.87 -8.00 -6.73
C GLN A 17 -14.44 -6.54 -6.64
N LEU A 18 -13.25 -6.29 -6.09
CA LEU A 18 -12.67 -4.95 -6.05
C LEU A 18 -12.29 -4.43 -7.43
N ALA A 19 -11.72 -5.27 -8.30
CA ALA A 19 -11.45 -4.89 -9.68
C ALA A 19 -12.75 -4.54 -10.43
N GLU A 20 -13.83 -5.29 -10.22
CA GLU A 20 -15.15 -4.99 -10.77
C GLU A 20 -15.72 -3.67 -10.23
N SER A 21 -15.50 -3.36 -8.95
CA SER A 21 -15.97 -2.10 -8.36
C SER A 21 -15.24 -0.87 -8.93
N LEU A 22 -14.01 -1.06 -9.44
CA LEU A 22 -13.14 -0.07 -10.07
C LEU A 22 -13.31 0.00 -11.60
N ASN A 23 -14.41 -0.52 -12.15
CA ASN A 23 -14.70 -0.52 -13.59
C ASN A 23 -14.52 0.84 -14.32
N PRO A 24 -14.73 2.03 -13.70
CA PRO A 24 -14.39 3.31 -14.35
C PRO A 24 -12.92 3.44 -14.80
N LEU A 25 -12.01 2.61 -14.29
CA LEU A 25 -10.59 2.55 -14.69
C LEU A 25 -10.33 1.59 -15.85
N GLY A 26 -11.35 0.87 -16.34
CA GLY A 26 -11.22 -0.08 -17.46
C GLY A 26 -10.18 -1.17 -17.20
N ALA A 27 -9.30 -1.40 -18.17
CA ALA A 27 -8.27 -2.45 -18.09
C ALA A 27 -7.31 -2.28 -16.89
N ALA A 28 -7.12 -1.06 -16.39
CA ALA A 28 -6.25 -0.79 -15.25
C ALA A 28 -6.88 -1.20 -13.90
N ALA A 29 -8.20 -1.40 -13.84
CA ALA A 29 -8.92 -1.71 -12.61
C ALA A 29 -8.36 -2.93 -11.87
N ARG A 30 -8.01 -3.97 -12.64
CA ARG A 30 -7.42 -5.20 -12.09
C ARG A 30 -6.05 -4.95 -11.48
N ALA A 31 -5.17 -4.25 -12.20
CA ALA A 31 -3.83 -3.92 -11.70
C ALA A 31 -3.89 -3.04 -10.44
N VAL A 32 -4.81 -2.07 -10.39
CA VAL A 32 -5.03 -1.24 -9.20
C VAL A 32 -5.47 -2.09 -8.01
N ALA A 33 -6.45 -2.98 -8.20
CA ALA A 33 -6.92 -3.88 -7.14
C ALA A 33 -5.80 -4.81 -6.62
N GLU A 34 -5.00 -5.37 -7.51
CA GLU A 34 -3.87 -6.25 -7.16
C GLU A 34 -2.75 -5.50 -6.42
N VAL A 35 -2.39 -4.29 -6.86
CA VAL A 35 -1.42 -3.42 -6.18
C VAL A 35 -1.90 -3.07 -4.78
N SER A 36 -3.16 -2.61 -4.63
CA SER A 36 -3.73 -2.28 -3.32
C SER A 36 -3.80 -3.50 -2.39
N ALA A 37 -4.10 -4.69 -2.93
CA ALA A 37 -4.12 -5.92 -2.16
C ALA A 37 -2.71 -6.31 -1.66
N CYS A 38 -1.69 -6.20 -2.52
CA CYS A 38 -0.30 -6.45 -2.13
C CYS A 38 0.21 -5.45 -1.09
N ILE A 39 -0.10 -4.16 -1.22
CA ILE A 39 0.29 -3.13 -0.23
C ILE A 39 -0.35 -3.41 1.13
N THR A 40 -1.62 -3.80 1.13
CA THR A 40 -2.35 -4.17 2.35
C THR A 40 -1.71 -5.39 3.02
N GLU A 41 -1.37 -6.43 2.24
CA GLU A 41 -0.70 -7.62 2.78
C GLU A 41 0.70 -7.27 3.32
N MET A 42 1.47 -6.40 2.66
CA MET A 42 2.77 -5.93 3.17
C MET A 42 2.64 -5.22 4.52
N GLY A 43 1.59 -4.42 4.71
CA GLY A 43 1.28 -3.79 5.99
C GLY A 43 0.97 -4.83 7.07
N ARG A 44 0.13 -5.82 6.73
CA ARG A 44 -0.26 -6.92 7.62
C ARG A 44 0.95 -7.73 8.08
N LEU A 45 1.80 -8.16 7.15
CA LEU A 45 3.01 -8.93 7.44
C LEU A 45 4.01 -8.16 8.32
N LYS A 46 4.12 -6.83 8.15
CA LYS A 46 4.97 -5.97 8.99
C LYS A 46 4.47 -5.89 10.44
N VAL A 47 3.16 -5.92 10.66
CA VAL A 47 2.59 -5.96 12.02
C VAL A 47 2.75 -7.36 12.60
N GLU A 48 2.47 -8.39 11.82
CA GLU A 48 2.59 -9.80 12.22
C GLU A 48 4.03 -10.15 12.64
N SER A 49 5.03 -9.71 11.87
CA SER A 49 6.44 -9.94 12.20
C SER A 49 6.89 -9.25 13.49
N LYS A 50 6.21 -8.20 13.93
CA LYS A 50 6.52 -7.48 15.19
C LYS A 50 5.84 -8.11 16.41
N ARG A 51 4.80 -8.91 16.20
CA ARG A 51 4.03 -9.57 17.27
C ARG A 51 4.56 -10.95 17.63
N ILE A 52 5.47 -11.49 16.82
CA ILE A 52 6.08 -12.79 17.04
C ILE A 52 7.28 -12.65 17.98
N ASP A 53 7.32 -13.48 19.01
CA ASP A 53 8.48 -13.62 19.88
C ASP A 53 9.68 -14.15 19.08
N ALA A 54 10.87 -13.65 19.38
CA ALA A 54 12.11 -13.99 18.67
C ALA A 54 12.44 -15.49 18.61
N ASP A 55 11.80 -16.30 19.47
CA ASP A 55 12.02 -17.74 19.59
C ASP A 55 11.27 -18.59 18.53
N SER A 56 10.34 -17.99 17.77
CA SER A 56 9.57 -18.69 16.74
C SER A 56 10.21 -18.60 15.35
N GLY A 57 11.44 -19.09 15.20
CA GLY A 57 12.26 -18.97 13.97
C GLY A 57 11.57 -19.46 12.68
N GLU A 58 10.81 -20.56 12.74
CA GLU A 58 10.06 -21.08 11.58
C GLU A 58 8.95 -20.12 11.11
N ARG A 59 8.24 -19.51 12.06
CA ARG A 59 7.19 -18.51 11.75
C ARG A 59 7.79 -17.24 11.14
N LEU A 60 8.94 -16.80 11.66
CA LEU A 60 9.65 -15.65 11.11
C LEU A 60 10.14 -15.92 9.67
N THR A 61 10.61 -17.14 9.41
CA THR A 61 11.05 -17.57 8.07
C THR A 61 9.87 -17.60 7.10
N ALA A 62 8.74 -18.20 7.48
CA ALA A 62 7.54 -18.22 6.64
C ALA A 62 7.00 -16.81 6.33
N LEU A 63 7.06 -15.88 7.29
CA LEU A 63 6.70 -14.47 7.03
C LEU A 63 7.69 -13.77 6.11
N ALA A 64 8.99 -14.06 6.23
CA ALA A 64 10.02 -13.51 5.37
C ALA A 64 9.81 -13.97 3.92
N ASP A 65 9.53 -15.25 3.70
CA ASP A 65 9.24 -15.82 2.38
C ASP A 65 7.98 -15.21 1.77
N ARG A 66 6.91 -15.09 2.57
CA ARG A 66 5.67 -14.46 2.12
C ARG A 66 5.90 -12.99 1.77
N ARG A 67 6.68 -12.26 2.57
CA ARG A 67 7.06 -10.87 2.28
C ARG A 67 7.90 -10.76 1.01
N ALA A 68 8.81 -11.71 0.76
CA ALA A 68 9.62 -11.73 -0.45
C ALA A 68 8.75 -11.95 -1.70
N ALA A 69 7.80 -12.89 -1.65
CA ALA A 69 6.86 -13.15 -2.73
C ALA A 69 5.96 -11.93 -3.02
N VAL A 70 5.36 -11.33 -1.98
CA VAL A 70 4.56 -10.09 -2.12
C VAL A 70 5.38 -8.93 -2.66
N GLY A 71 6.62 -8.78 -2.20
CA GLY A 71 7.54 -7.78 -2.71
C GLY A 71 7.95 -8.00 -4.17
N ALA A 72 8.10 -9.26 -4.61
CA ALA A 72 8.43 -9.58 -6.00
C ALA A 72 7.28 -9.18 -6.95
N ALA A 73 6.03 -9.53 -6.62
CA ALA A 73 4.88 -9.14 -7.45
C ALA A 73 4.70 -7.61 -7.52
N LEU A 74 4.94 -6.88 -6.43
CA LEU A 74 4.92 -5.42 -6.45
C LEU A 74 5.97 -4.83 -7.41
N ARG A 75 7.19 -5.41 -7.44
CA ARG A 75 8.23 -4.98 -8.39
C ARG A 75 7.85 -5.31 -9.83
N GLU A 76 7.25 -6.46 -10.07
CA GLU A 76 6.75 -6.85 -11.38
C GLU A 76 5.66 -5.88 -11.87
N MET A 77 4.65 -5.60 -11.03
CA MET A 77 3.58 -4.66 -11.35
C MET A 77 4.10 -3.23 -11.58
N ARG A 78 5.11 -2.79 -10.81
CA ARG A 78 5.78 -1.49 -11.05
C ARG A 78 6.37 -1.40 -12.46
N ASN A 79 6.98 -2.48 -12.93
CA ASN A 79 7.63 -2.53 -14.24
C ASN A 79 6.63 -2.83 -15.37
N SER A 80 5.44 -3.33 -15.02
CA SER A 80 4.37 -3.57 -15.97
C SER A 80 3.72 -2.25 -16.40
N GLY A 81 3.51 -2.08 -17.71
CA GLY A 81 2.69 -1.00 -18.24
C GLY A 81 1.19 -1.20 -18.00
N ALA A 82 0.78 -2.09 -17.09
CA ALA A 82 -0.61 -2.49 -16.87
C ALA A 82 -1.52 -1.35 -16.35
N LEU A 83 -0.90 -0.25 -15.95
CA LEU A 83 -1.58 0.97 -15.51
C LEU A 83 -1.61 2.04 -16.61
N ALA A 84 -1.23 1.71 -17.85
CA ALA A 84 -1.45 2.59 -18.99
C ALA A 84 -2.96 2.66 -19.29
N GLY A 85 -3.52 3.87 -19.39
CA GLY A 85 -4.92 4.08 -19.74
C GLY A 85 -5.86 4.42 -18.58
N VAL A 86 -5.35 4.63 -17.36
CA VAL A 86 -6.11 5.31 -16.31
C VAL A 86 -6.36 6.76 -16.73
N ASN A 87 -7.57 7.26 -16.47
CA ASN A 87 -7.92 8.65 -16.72
C ASN A 87 -8.32 9.35 -15.41
N ALA A 88 -8.08 10.66 -15.35
CA ALA A 88 -8.30 11.46 -14.13
C ALA A 88 -9.75 11.42 -13.63
N ARG A 89 -10.73 11.34 -14.54
CA ARG A 89 -12.15 11.31 -14.18
C ARG A 89 -12.53 9.99 -13.49
N GLY A 90 -12.17 8.85 -14.07
CA GLY A 90 -12.40 7.54 -13.48
C GLY A 90 -11.68 7.38 -12.15
N LEU A 91 -10.48 7.94 -12.01
CA LEU A 91 -9.75 7.97 -10.73
C LEU A 91 -10.50 8.75 -9.65
N LEU A 92 -11.02 9.94 -9.97
CA LEU A 92 -11.83 10.74 -9.03
C LEU A 92 -13.13 10.03 -8.64
N GLU A 93 -13.82 9.41 -9.60
CA GLU A 93 -15.04 8.63 -9.35
C GLU A 93 -14.76 7.45 -8.41
N CYS A 94 -13.68 6.70 -8.64
CA CYS A 94 -13.25 5.62 -7.77
C CYS A 94 -12.83 6.11 -6.38
N ILE A 95 -12.10 7.24 -6.26
CA ILE A 95 -11.70 7.80 -4.96
C ILE A 95 -12.94 8.14 -4.13
N ALA A 96 -13.93 8.82 -4.73
CA ALA A 96 -15.14 9.20 -4.02
C ALA A 96 -15.92 7.96 -3.52
N LYS A 97 -16.03 6.93 -4.36
CA LYS A 97 -16.68 5.66 -4.00
C LYS A 97 -15.95 4.95 -2.87
N GLU A 98 -14.63 4.84 -2.95
CA GLU A 98 -13.84 4.15 -1.92
C GLU A 98 -13.78 4.94 -0.60
N GLN A 99 -13.86 6.27 -0.64
CA GLN A 99 -14.05 7.09 0.57
C GLN A 99 -15.40 6.83 1.25
N GLN A 100 -16.47 6.62 0.48
CA GLN A 100 -17.77 6.24 1.03
C GLN A 100 -17.71 4.84 1.68
N HIS A 101 -17.09 3.87 1.01
CA HIS A 101 -16.88 2.54 1.57
C HIS A 101 -16.01 2.58 2.83
N LEU A 102 -14.97 3.42 2.88
CA LEU A 102 -14.12 3.59 4.05
C LEU A 102 -14.91 4.08 5.27
N VAL A 103 -15.85 5.01 5.09
CA VAL A 103 -16.71 5.50 6.18
C VAL A 103 -17.69 4.44 6.67
N GLN A 104 -18.12 3.53 5.78
CA GLN A 104 -19.06 2.45 6.08
C GLN A 104 -18.38 1.17 6.58
N ALA A 105 -17.06 1.06 6.44
CA ALA A 105 -16.29 -0.13 6.79
C ALA A 105 -16.36 -0.40 8.31
N THR A 106 -16.74 -1.63 8.65
CA THR A 106 -16.99 -2.04 10.05
C THR A 106 -15.81 -2.75 10.68
N SER A 107 -14.94 -3.34 9.87
CA SER A 107 -13.72 -4.01 10.34
C SER A 107 -12.46 -3.20 10.05
N PHE A 108 -11.43 -3.37 10.88
CA PHE A 108 -10.12 -2.73 10.69
C PHE A 108 -9.48 -3.15 9.36
N ASP A 109 -9.64 -4.41 8.96
CA ASP A 109 -9.07 -4.94 7.72
C ASP A 109 -9.73 -4.31 6.48
N GLU A 110 -11.05 -4.11 6.49
CA GLU A 110 -11.76 -3.38 5.44
C GLU A 110 -11.37 -1.90 5.41
N GLN A 111 -11.28 -1.25 6.58
CA GLN A 111 -10.85 0.14 6.67
C GLN A 111 -9.45 0.32 6.10
N GLN A 112 -8.51 -0.58 6.43
CA GLN A 112 -7.15 -0.52 5.93
C GLN A 112 -7.10 -0.75 4.40
N LEU A 113 -7.93 -1.67 3.88
CA LEU A 113 -8.05 -1.91 2.45
C LEU A 113 -8.54 -0.67 1.70
N HIS A 114 -9.66 -0.09 2.13
CA HIS A 114 -10.23 1.11 1.48
C HIS A 114 -9.31 2.33 1.63
N ALA A 115 -8.64 2.50 2.77
CA ALA A 115 -7.65 3.56 2.96
C ALA A 115 -6.46 3.40 1.98
N ASN A 116 -5.95 2.18 1.82
CA ASN A 116 -4.87 1.90 0.88
C ASN A 116 -5.31 2.09 -0.58
N LEU A 117 -6.55 1.76 -0.91
CA LEU A 117 -7.13 2.03 -2.23
C LEU A 117 -7.20 3.52 -2.54
N VAL A 118 -7.72 4.32 -1.61
CA VAL A 118 -7.77 5.78 -1.75
C VAL A 118 -6.37 6.36 -1.92
N GLU A 119 -5.37 5.86 -1.17
CA GLU A 119 -3.98 6.30 -1.34
C GLU A 119 -3.45 5.96 -2.75
N VAL A 120 -3.58 4.71 -3.19
CA VAL A 120 -3.12 4.26 -4.52
C VAL A 120 -3.78 5.06 -5.64
N LEU A 121 -5.11 5.20 -5.60
CA LEU A 121 -5.87 5.98 -6.60
C LEU A 121 -5.45 7.45 -6.59
N GLY A 122 -5.23 8.05 -5.42
CA GLY A 122 -4.75 9.42 -5.31
C GLY A 122 -3.35 9.61 -5.90
N LYS A 123 -2.44 8.64 -5.75
CA LYS A 123 -1.11 8.68 -6.38
C LYS A 123 -1.19 8.51 -7.89
N LEU A 124 -2.09 7.67 -8.38
CA LEU A 124 -2.36 7.56 -9.81
C LEU A 124 -2.93 8.86 -10.37
N LEU A 125 -3.83 9.52 -9.66
CA LEU A 125 -4.40 10.81 -10.06
C LEU A 125 -3.33 11.89 -10.16
N VAL A 126 -2.44 11.98 -9.17
CA VAL A 126 -1.30 12.89 -9.22
C VAL A 126 -0.36 12.55 -10.39
N SER A 127 -0.12 11.26 -10.66
CA SER A 127 0.76 10.84 -11.77
C SER A 127 0.18 11.14 -13.15
N GLU A 128 -1.15 11.08 -13.29
CA GLU A 128 -1.86 11.38 -14.52
C GLU A 128 -1.98 12.89 -14.75
N THR A 129 -2.12 13.67 -13.68
CA THR A 129 -2.29 15.14 -13.76
C THR A 129 -0.98 15.91 -13.72
N ALA A 130 0.06 15.38 -13.07
CA ALA A 130 1.40 15.93 -13.15
C ALA A 130 2.07 15.38 -14.41
N SER A 131 2.65 16.25 -15.23
CA SER A 131 3.38 15.89 -16.45
C SER A 131 4.63 15.01 -16.25
N GLY A 132 4.79 14.35 -15.09
CA GLY A 132 5.90 13.47 -14.71
C GLY A 132 5.41 12.21 -13.97
N ARG A 133 5.70 11.04 -14.58
CA ARG A 133 5.23 9.68 -14.23
C ARG A 133 5.79 9.05 -12.92
N ALA A 134 5.89 9.79 -11.82
CA ALA A 134 6.56 9.29 -10.61
C ALA A 134 5.63 8.71 -9.52
N GLY A 135 4.35 9.08 -9.48
CA GLY A 135 3.57 8.98 -8.23
C GLY A 135 3.30 7.58 -7.67
N LEU A 136 2.92 6.59 -8.49
CA LEU A 136 2.68 5.22 -7.98
C LEU A 136 3.98 4.42 -7.80
N GLY A 137 4.94 4.56 -8.71
CA GLY A 137 6.24 3.88 -8.61
C GLY A 137 6.95 4.24 -7.31
N ASP A 138 6.93 5.52 -6.93
CA ASP A 138 7.49 6.00 -5.66
C ASP A 138 6.77 5.43 -4.44
N HIS A 139 5.45 5.20 -4.53
CA HIS A 139 4.68 4.61 -3.42
C HIS A 139 5.00 3.12 -3.27
N ILE A 140 5.07 2.37 -4.37
CA ILE A 140 5.52 0.97 -4.35
C ILE A 140 6.93 0.88 -3.76
N ASP A 141 7.85 1.75 -4.19
CA ASP A 141 9.21 1.80 -3.63
C ASP A 141 9.23 2.10 -2.14
N LYS A 142 8.40 3.03 -1.67
CA LYS A 142 8.25 3.28 -0.23
C LYS A 142 7.72 2.08 0.53
N VAL A 143 6.76 1.35 -0.01
CA VAL A 143 6.21 0.13 0.63
C VAL A 143 7.27 -0.96 0.69
N LEU A 144 8.00 -1.19 -0.41
CA LEU A 144 9.09 -2.17 -0.48
C LEU A 144 10.24 -1.82 0.47
N ASN A 145 10.63 -0.56 0.54
CA ASN A 145 11.71 -0.06 1.39
C ASN A 145 11.28 0.21 2.85
N GLY A 146 10.01 -0.04 3.18
CA GLY A 146 9.48 0.00 4.55
C GLY A 146 9.03 1.37 5.08
N SER A 147 9.01 2.40 4.23
CA SER A 147 8.65 3.79 4.52
C SER A 147 7.20 4.17 4.22
N GLY A 148 6.40 3.27 3.62
CA GLY A 148 5.09 3.59 3.03
C GLY A 148 3.83 3.30 3.87
N ALA A 149 3.90 3.22 5.20
CA ALA A 149 2.67 3.18 6.00
C ALA A 149 2.20 4.63 6.26
N PRO A 150 0.88 4.93 6.23
CA PRO A 150 0.38 6.15 6.83
C PRO A 150 0.83 6.13 8.29
N ASP A 151 1.70 7.08 8.65
CA ASP A 151 2.17 7.26 10.02
C ASP A 151 0.96 7.76 10.81
N GLY A 152 0.18 6.80 11.35
CA GLY A 152 -0.98 7.05 12.18
C GLY A 152 -0.55 7.85 13.41
N GLY A 153 -0.62 9.18 13.29
CA GLY A 153 -0.77 10.12 14.39
C GLY A 153 0.22 10.03 15.55
N ARG A 154 1.51 9.72 15.32
CA ARG A 154 2.51 9.89 16.39
C ARG A 154 3.08 11.30 16.36
N PRO A 155 2.94 12.10 17.44
CA PRO A 155 3.56 13.42 17.50
C PRO A 155 5.07 13.28 17.38
N ARG A 156 5.65 13.92 16.37
CA ARG A 156 7.10 14.05 16.19
C ARG A 156 7.65 14.72 17.45
N ASN A 157 8.29 13.92 18.29
CA ASN A 157 9.00 14.37 19.47
C ASN A 157 10.21 15.20 19.02
N ARG A 158 9.98 16.49 18.71
CA ARG A 158 11.03 17.48 18.46
C ARG A 158 11.81 17.63 19.76
N LYS A 159 12.98 16.99 19.85
CA LYS A 159 13.97 17.33 20.87
C LYS A 159 14.28 18.83 20.75
N PRO A 160 14.10 19.64 21.81
CA PRO A 160 14.51 21.03 21.79
C PRO A 160 16.04 21.10 21.72
N GLN A 161 16.50 21.82 20.70
CA GLN A 161 17.89 22.16 20.44
C GLN A 161 18.39 23.08 21.56
N GLY A 162 19.15 22.50 22.50
CA GLY A 162 19.82 23.24 23.56
C GLY A 162 20.88 24.18 22.99
N ARG A 163 20.53 25.46 22.82
CA ARG A 163 21.48 26.55 22.68
C ARG A 163 22.27 26.70 23.98
N GLY A 164 23.41 26.02 24.09
CA GLY A 164 24.43 26.34 25.07
C GLY A 164 25.17 27.59 24.61
N ASN A 165 24.70 28.78 25.01
CA ASN A 165 25.43 30.02 24.82
C ASN A 165 26.28 30.33 26.06
N GLY A 166 27.49 30.82 25.82
CA GLY A 166 28.64 30.83 26.72
C GLY A 166 28.47 31.46 28.10
N ARG A 167 29.27 30.93 29.05
CA ARG A 167 29.68 31.69 30.23
C ARG A 167 31.06 31.25 30.74
N ARG A 168 31.90 32.25 30.98
CA ARG A 168 33.11 32.31 31.83
C ARG A 168 34.45 31.92 31.18
N LYS A 169 35.30 32.92 30.96
CA LYS A 169 36.38 33.26 31.90
C LYS A 169 36.51 34.78 31.98
#